data_AF-A0A968JNW1-F1
#
_entry.id   AF-A0A968JNW1-F1
#
_cell.length_a   1.000
_cell.length_b   1.000
_cell.length_c   1.000
_cell.angle_alpha   90.00
_cell.angle_beta   90.00
_cell.angle_gamma   90.00
#
_symmetry.space_group_name_H-M   'P 1'
#
loop_
_entity.id
_entity.type
_entity.pdbx_description
1 polymer ?
#
loop_
_entity_poly.entity_id
_entity_poly.type
_entity_poly.pdbx_seq_one_letter_code
_entity_poly.pdbx_strand_id
1 'polypeptide(L)'
;MQIDERTQENIRKYIGKSYYDIYLRIKELEKEWDVERLTQMNLTVLAITGIGLSIFVNRKWITLTTLVLFFYAQHNIQGWSPPISLFRSMKARTRQEIDQEINALKALRGDFKKVETPESAFKAVKQL
;
A
#
# COMPACT_ATOMS: atom_id res chain seq x y z
N MET A 1 4.99 16.32 -6.30
CA MET A 1 5.45 15.21 -5.44
C MET A 1 5.59 15.73 -4.03
N GLN A 2 4.57 15.58 -3.18
CA GLN A 2 4.76 15.81 -1.74
C GLN A 2 5.33 14.52 -1.17
N ILE A 3 6.64 14.48 -0.93
CA ILE A 3 7.18 13.46 -0.03
C ILE A 3 6.64 13.85 1.36
N ASP A 4 5.84 12.98 1.96
CA ASP A 4 5.28 13.18 3.30
C ASP A 4 6.43 13.52 4.28
N GLU A 5 6.30 14.59 5.05
CA GLU A 5 7.32 15.06 6.01
C GLU A 5 7.72 13.92 6.96
N ARG A 6 6.75 13.06 7.31
CA ARG A 6 6.94 11.83 8.08
C ARG A 6 7.92 10.85 7.43
N THR A 7 7.86 10.69 6.09
CA THR A 7 8.78 9.81 5.35
C THR A 7 10.21 10.36 5.41
N GLN A 8 10.38 11.67 5.25
CA GLN A 8 11.71 12.30 5.36
C GLN A 8 12.29 12.18 6.77
N GLU A 9 11.49 12.42 7.80
CA GLU A 9 11.90 12.25 9.19
C GLU A 9 12.31 10.82 9.50
N ASN A 10 11.55 9.84 9.01
CA ASN A 10 11.89 8.43 9.19
C ASN A 10 13.24 8.11 8.53
N ILE A 11 13.44 8.51 7.27
CA ILE A 11 14.71 8.27 6.56
C ILE A 11 15.90 8.87 7.32
N ARG A 12 15.76 10.10 7.86
CA ARG A 12 16.83 10.76 8.64
C ARG A 12 17.28 9.95 9.85
N LYS A 13 16.37 9.23 10.52
CA LYS A 13 16.70 8.39 11.69
C LYS A 13 17.61 7.21 11.36
N TYR A 14 17.67 6.81 10.08
CA TYR A 14 18.45 5.67 9.61
C TYR A 14 19.78 6.05 8.95
N ILE A 15 20.11 7.34 8.87
CA ILE A 15 21.42 7.80 8.39
C ILE A 15 22.50 7.31 9.37
N GLY A 16 23.50 6.59 8.84
CA GLY A 16 24.61 6.05 9.64
C GLY A 16 24.26 4.82 10.50
N LYS A 17 23.06 4.26 10.38
CA LYS A 17 22.68 3.00 11.04
C LYS A 17 23.33 1.79 10.37
N SER A 18 23.38 0.67 11.09
CA SER A 18 23.96 -0.56 10.57
C SER A 18 23.13 -1.13 9.42
N TYR A 19 23.76 -1.94 8.56
CA TYR A 19 23.07 -2.67 7.49
C TYR A 19 21.88 -3.48 8.02
N TYR A 20 22.05 -4.11 9.19
CA TYR A 20 21.04 -4.96 9.81
C TYR A 20 19.82 -4.16 10.30
N ASP A 21 20.04 -2.98 10.90
CA ASP A 21 18.95 -2.11 11.36
C ASP A 21 18.09 -1.63 10.18
N ILE A 22 18.75 -1.24 9.07
CA ILE A 22 18.06 -0.82 7.85
C ILE A 22 17.32 -2.00 7.23
N TYR A 23 17.90 -3.21 7.24
CA TYR A 23 17.25 -4.43 6.77
C TYR A 23 15.97 -4.76 7.55
N LEU A 24 16.03 -4.71 8.88
CA LEU A 24 14.86 -4.96 9.73
C LEU A 24 13.74 -3.95 9.45
N ARG A 25 14.09 -2.67 9.32
CA ARG A 25 13.12 -1.62 8.99
C ARG A 25 12.44 -1.86 7.65
N ILE A 26 13.19 -2.24 6.62
CA ILE A 26 12.62 -2.58 5.31
C ILE A 26 11.65 -3.77 5.45
N LYS A 27 11.98 -4.79 6.24
CA LYS A 27 11.10 -5.94 6.49
C LYS A 27 9.83 -5.58 7.26
N GLU A 28 9.88 -4.59 8.13
CA GLU A 28 8.68 -4.04 8.78
C GLU A 28 7.79 -3.31 7.76
N LEU A 29 8.38 -2.44 6.93
CA LEU A 29 7.68 -1.68 5.89
C LEU A 29 7.03 -2.60 4.84
N GLU A 30 7.68 -3.68 4.45
CA GLU A 30 7.11 -4.69 3.53
C GLU A 30 5.85 -5.36 4.09
N LYS A 31 5.71 -5.42 5.42
CA LYS A 31 4.54 -5.98 6.12
C LYS A 31 3.50 -4.92 6.50
N GLU A 32 3.81 -3.64 6.34
CA GLU A 32 2.90 -2.56 6.67
C GLU A 32 1.66 -2.63 5.75
N TRP A 33 0.49 -2.47 6.36
CA TRP A 33 -0.76 -2.48 5.62
C TRP A 33 -0.99 -1.10 5.03
N ASP A 34 -1.01 -1.04 3.70
CA ASP A 34 -1.34 0.17 2.99
C ASP A 34 -2.87 0.40 2.92
N VAL A 35 -3.23 1.64 2.62
CA VAL A 35 -4.61 2.10 2.48
C VAL A 35 -5.42 1.29 1.46
N GLU A 36 -4.82 0.89 0.34
CA GLU A 36 -5.52 0.16 -0.72
C GLU A 36 -5.87 -1.24 -0.24
N ARG A 37 -4.91 -1.91 0.41
CA ARG A 37 -5.10 -3.23 1.01
C ARG A 37 -6.18 -3.24 2.10
N LEU A 38 -6.21 -2.23 2.97
CA LEU A 38 -7.26 -2.08 3.99
C LEU A 38 -8.64 -1.88 3.35
N THR A 39 -8.71 -1.02 2.34
CA THR A 39 -9.96 -0.73 1.61
C THR A 39 -10.49 -1.97 0.90
N GLN A 40 -9.61 -2.69 0.21
CA GLN A 40 -9.95 -3.94 -0.47
C GLN A 40 -10.42 -5.00 0.52
N MET A 41 -9.76 -5.16 1.66
CA MET A 41 -10.16 -6.12 2.68
C MET A 41 -11.55 -5.80 3.25
N ASN A 42 -11.81 -4.53 3.59
CA ASN A 42 -13.13 -4.10 4.08
C ASN A 42 -14.22 -4.36 3.05
N LEU A 43 -13.96 -4.09 1.77
CA LEU A 43 -14.88 -4.40 0.69
C LEU A 43 -15.16 -5.91 0.59
N THR A 44 -14.11 -6.74 0.60
CA THR A 44 -14.26 -8.20 0.53
C THR A 44 -15.03 -8.75 1.72
N VAL A 45 -14.76 -8.26 2.93
CA VAL A 45 -15.54 -8.62 4.13
C VAL A 45 -17.01 -8.26 3.95
N LEU A 46 -17.32 -7.03 3.54
CA LEU A 46 -18.70 -6.60 3.28
C LEU A 46 -19.39 -7.44 2.21
N ALA A 47 -18.67 -7.79 1.13
CA ALA A 47 -19.20 -8.63 0.07
C ALA A 47 -19.50 -10.06 0.55
N ILE A 48 -18.58 -10.69 1.29
CA ILE A 48 -18.77 -12.02 1.87
C ILE A 48 -19.92 -12.01 2.87
N THR A 49 -19.98 -11.00 3.74
CA THR A 49 -21.08 -10.83 4.69
C THR A 49 -22.42 -10.66 3.97
N GLY A 50 -22.49 -9.82 2.93
CA GLY A 50 -23.70 -9.64 2.14
C GLY A 50 -24.14 -10.92 1.42
N ILE A 51 -23.20 -11.71 0.88
CA ILE A 51 -23.47 -13.03 0.31
C ILE A 51 -24.03 -13.97 1.38
N GLY A 52 -23.39 -14.06 2.55
CA GLY A 52 -23.86 -14.88 3.67
C GLY A 52 -25.27 -14.49 4.09
N LEU A 53 -25.54 -13.20 4.29
CA LEU A 53 -26.88 -12.69 4.61
C LEU A 53 -27.90 -12.98 3.50
N SER A 54 -27.48 -13.00 2.23
CA SER A 54 -28.36 -13.35 1.11
C SER A 54 -28.81 -14.81 1.13
N ILE A 55 -27.94 -15.71 1.60
CA ILE A 55 -28.19 -17.15 1.70
C ILE A 55 -28.98 -17.46 2.98
N PHE A 56 -28.57 -16.91 4.12
CA PHE A 56 -29.09 -17.32 5.43
C PHE A 56 -30.26 -16.46 5.95
N VAL A 57 -30.44 -15.24 5.45
CA VAL A 57 -31.45 -14.30 5.99
C VAL A 57 -32.48 -13.92 4.93
N ASN A 58 -32.07 -13.27 3.84
CA ASN A 58 -32.99 -12.84 2.79
C ASN A 58 -32.26 -12.52 1.48
N ARG A 59 -32.76 -13.02 0.35
CA ARG A 59 -32.22 -12.74 -0.99
C ARG A 59 -32.05 -11.24 -1.30
N LYS A 60 -32.82 -10.35 -0.67
CA LYS A 60 -32.66 -8.88 -0.81
C LYS A 60 -31.26 -8.37 -0.45
N TRP A 61 -30.50 -9.08 0.38
CA TRP A 61 -29.10 -8.72 0.70
C TRP A 61 -28.16 -8.85 -0.49
N ILE A 62 -28.55 -9.61 -1.53
CA ILE A 62 -27.77 -9.67 -2.77
C ILE A 62 -27.67 -8.30 -3.43
N THR A 63 -28.71 -7.47 -3.32
CA THR A 63 -28.72 -6.11 -3.86
C THR A 63 -27.67 -5.23 -3.18
N LEU A 64 -27.48 -5.38 -1.87
CA LEU A 64 -26.42 -4.68 -1.14
C LEU A 64 -25.03 -5.11 -1.65
N THR A 65 -24.79 -6.42 -1.74
CA THR A 65 -23.53 -6.95 -2.28
C THR A 65 -23.26 -6.44 -3.69
N THR A 66 -24.27 -6.50 -4.58
CA THR A 66 -24.15 -6.05 -5.97
C THR A 66 -23.84 -4.56 -6.05
N LEU A 67 -24.51 -3.72 -5.25
CA LEU A 67 -24.23 -2.28 -5.21
C LEU A 67 -22.81 -1.98 -4.74
N VAL A 68 -22.37 -2.60 -3.64
CA VAL A 68 -21.01 -2.40 -3.09
C VAL A 68 -19.94 -2.78 -4.11
N LEU A 69 -20.08 -3.94 -4.77
CA LEU A 69 -19.14 -4.38 -5.80
C LEU A 69 -19.20 -3.52 -7.06
N PHE A 70 -20.39 -3.07 -7.47
CA PHE A 70 -20.55 -2.20 -8.63
C PHE A 70 -19.85 -0.85 -8.42
N PHE A 71 -20.07 -0.19 -7.27
CA PHE A 71 -19.39 1.07 -6.96
C PHE A 71 -17.87 0.90 -6.86
N TYR A 72 -17.39 -0.22 -6.30
CA TYR A 72 -15.97 -0.51 -6.27
C TYR A 72 -15.38 -0.72 -7.67
N ALA A 73 -16.06 -1.48 -8.53
CA ALA A 73 -15.63 -1.68 -9.92
C ALA A 73 -15.63 -0.36 -10.70
N GLN A 74 -16.68 0.44 -10.55
CA GLN A 74 -16.78 1.77 -11.16
C GLN A 74 -15.61 2.65 -10.73
N HIS A 75 -15.29 2.68 -9.43
CA HIS A 75 -14.17 3.44 -8.87
C HIS A 75 -12.81 3.01 -9.44
N ASN A 76 -12.55 1.70 -9.51
CA ASN A 76 -11.30 1.17 -10.06
C ASN A 76 -11.16 1.46 -11.57
N ILE A 77 -12.25 1.38 -12.33
CA ILE A 77 -12.25 1.62 -13.79
C ILE A 77 -12.11 3.11 -14.11
N GLN A 78 -12.76 3.99 -13.34
CA GLN A 78 -12.73 5.43 -13.58
C GLN A 78 -11.43 6.08 -13.08
N GLY A 79 -10.59 5.35 -12.33
CA GLY A 79 -9.35 5.86 -11.74
C GLY A 79 -9.56 7.01 -10.75
N TRP A 80 -10.81 7.28 -10.38
CA TRP A 80 -11.21 8.38 -9.52
C TRP A 80 -11.33 7.88 -8.10
N SER A 81 -10.32 8.20 -7.28
CA SER A 81 -10.37 7.96 -5.85
C SER A 81 -10.98 9.17 -5.13
N PRO A 82 -12.14 9.05 -4.44
CA PRO A 82 -12.64 10.13 -3.60
C PRO A 82 -11.51 10.47 -2.61
N PRO A 83 -11.21 11.76 -2.48
CA PRO A 83 -9.89 12.31 -2.36
C PRO A 83 -9.07 11.66 -1.26
N ILE A 84 -7.78 11.45 -1.55
CA ILE A 84 -6.69 11.04 -0.65
C ILE A 84 -6.77 11.72 0.75
N SER A 85 -7.46 12.87 0.86
CA SER A 85 -7.81 13.54 2.11
C SER A 85 -8.67 12.72 3.10
N LEU A 86 -9.54 11.82 2.64
CA LEU A 86 -10.37 10.98 3.53
C LEU A 86 -9.51 9.89 4.20
N PHE A 87 -8.55 9.32 3.46
CA PHE A 87 -7.60 8.33 3.98
C PHE A 87 -6.55 8.94 4.90
N ARG A 88 -6.24 10.24 4.77
CA ARG A 88 -5.38 10.98 5.71
C ARG A 88 -5.87 10.88 7.17
N SER A 89 -7.18 10.76 7.38
CA SER A 89 -7.78 10.61 8.72
C SER A 89 -7.45 9.27 9.39
N MET A 90 -7.16 8.23 8.61
CA MET A 90 -6.86 6.89 9.13
C MET A 90 -5.39 6.68 9.50
N LYS A 91 -4.53 7.70 9.35
CA LYS A 91 -3.07 7.66 9.61
C LYS A 91 -2.30 6.54 8.89
N ALA A 92 -2.97 5.78 8.02
CA ALA A 92 -2.41 4.71 7.20
C ALA A 92 -1.75 5.32 5.95
N ARG A 93 -0.63 4.74 5.55
CA ARG A 93 0.15 5.20 4.41
C ARG A 93 -0.31 4.53 3.11
N THR A 94 -0.14 5.23 2.01
CA THR A 94 -0.31 4.64 0.67
C THR A 94 0.84 3.69 0.37
N ARG A 95 0.61 2.74 -0.54
CA ARG A 95 1.66 1.82 -0.98
C ARG A 95 2.84 2.57 -1.60
N GLN A 96 2.54 3.62 -2.37
CA GLN A 96 3.56 4.48 -2.98
C GLN A 96 4.48 5.14 -1.94
N GLU A 97 3.94 5.65 -0.83
CA GLU A 97 4.75 6.27 0.24
C GLU A 97 5.64 5.25 0.96
N ILE A 98 5.12 4.04 1.20
CA ILE A 98 5.88 2.94 1.82
C ILE A 98 7.02 2.53 0.89
N ASP A 99 6.74 2.34 -0.40
CA ASP A 99 7.75 1.94 -1.39
C ASP A 99 8.81 3.02 -1.58
N GLN A 100 8.45 4.30 -1.50
CA GLN A 100 9.42 5.40 -1.49
C GLN A 100 10.39 5.31 -0.29
N GLU A 101 9.88 5.04 0.92
CA GLU A 101 10.73 4.86 2.11
C GLU A 101 11.64 3.63 1.95
N ILE A 102 11.09 2.50 1.50
CA ILE A 102 11.86 1.27 1.26
C ILE A 102 13.01 1.55 0.29
N ASN A 103 12.72 2.23 -0.83
CA ASN A 103 13.73 2.53 -1.85
C ASN A 103 14.79 3.50 -1.32
N ALA A 104 14.41 4.52 -0.54
CA ALA A 104 15.36 5.42 0.10
C ALA A 104 16.26 4.68 1.11
N LEU A 105 15.72 3.76 1.90
CA LEU A 105 16.48 2.94 2.84
C LEU A 105 17.43 1.97 2.13
N LYS A 106 16.99 1.33 1.03
CA LYS A 106 17.87 0.51 0.17
C LYS A 106 19.03 1.33 -0.40
N ALA A 107 18.78 2.58 -0.78
CA ALA A 107 19.83 3.49 -1.23
C ALA A 107 20.84 3.80 -0.12
N LEU A 108 20.37 4.11 1.10
CA LEU A 108 21.23 4.32 2.27
C LEU A 108 22.04 3.06 2.64
N ARG A 109 21.44 1.87 2.48
CA ARG A 109 22.10 0.58 2.68
C ARG A 109 23.20 0.29 1.65
N GLY A 110 23.14 0.95 0.49
CA GLY A 110 24.12 0.84 -0.58
C GLY A 110 23.73 -0.14 -1.69
N ASP A 111 22.48 -0.60 -1.74
CA ASP A 111 22.01 -1.61 -2.69
C ASP A 111 22.13 -1.14 -4.15
N PHE A 112 22.08 0.16 -4.40
CA PHE A 112 22.16 0.74 -5.75
C PHE A 112 23.59 1.10 -6.21
N LYS A 113 24.63 0.88 -5.40
CA LYS A 113 26.02 1.25 -5.75
C LYS A 113 26.60 0.49 -6.95
N LYS A 114 25.98 -0.61 -7.38
CA LYS A 114 26.41 -1.45 -8.52
C LYS A 114 25.47 -1.38 -9.73
N VAL A 115 24.59 -0.38 -9.78
CA VAL A 115 23.67 -0.19 -10.90
C VAL A 115 24.37 0.67 -11.95
N GLU A 116 24.92 0.03 -12.97
CA GLU A 116 25.71 0.68 -14.05
C GLU A 116 24.96 0.68 -15.40
N THR A 117 23.94 -0.17 -15.55
CA THR A 117 23.20 -0.34 -16.81
C THR A 117 21.68 -0.37 -16.58
N PRO A 118 20.85 -0.01 -17.57
CA PRO A 118 19.40 -0.14 -17.49
C PRO A 118 18.92 -1.55 -17.13
N GLU A 119 19.60 -2.61 -17.60
CA GLU A 119 19.25 -3.99 -17.27
C GLU A 119 19.57 -4.32 -15.81
N SER A 120 20.70 -3.83 -15.27
CA SER A 120 21.04 -4.01 -13.86
C SER A 120 20.12 -3.19 -12.94
N ALA A 121 19.64 -2.02 -13.39
CA ALA A 121 18.63 -1.22 -12.70
C ALA A 121 17.29 -1.96 -12.62
N PHE A 122 16.80 -2.50 -13.74
CA PHE A 122 15.57 -3.30 -13.75
C PHE A 122 15.68 -4.54 -12.88
N LYS A 123 16.85 -5.21 -12.86
CA LYS A 123 17.08 -6.39 -12.02
C LYS A 123 17.15 -6.05 -10.53
N ALA A 124 17.73 -4.91 -10.17
CA ALA A 124 17.78 -4.41 -8.79
C ALA A 124 16.39 -4.04 -8.25
N VAL A 125 15.51 -3.53 -9.12
CA VAL A 125 14.11 -3.24 -8.79
C VAL A 125 13.25 -4.50 -8.82
N LYS A 126 13.51 -5.49 -9.68
CA LYS A 126 12.69 -6.71 -9.79
C LYS A 126 12.92 -7.74 -8.67
N GLN A 127 13.88 -7.52 -7.77
CA GLN A 127 14.00 -8.25 -6.50
C GLN A 127 13.04 -7.73 -5.40
N LEU A 128 12.09 -6.86 -5.77
CA LEU A 128 10.94 -6.44 -4.96
C LEU A 128 9.94 -7.58 -4.75
#